data_AF-A0A1E7J5Q6-F1
#
_entry.id   AF-A0A1E7J5Q6-F1
#
_cell.length_a   1.000
_cell.length_b   1.000
_cell.length_c   1.000
_cell.angle_alpha   90.00
_cell.angle_beta   90.00
_cell.angle_gamma   90.00
#
_symmetry.space_group_name_H-M   'P 1'
#
loop_
_entity.id
_entity.type
_entity.pdbx_description
1 polymer ?
#
loop_
_entity_poly.entity_id
_entity_poly.type
_entity_poly.pdbx_seq_one_letter_code
_entity_poly.pdbx_strand_id
1 'polypeptide(L)'
;MLDVAVSYNRYRFLGHEYLTWLWFVIEKDQDEIRKLEQEPVFLQIGNRIVLVNRHKDTVESITIKGDDAGLEEGILALRKGAVVTELNIAYKTGDQEWRFTVKAESLHIVGLKCPRTGSLESQEDLEGAVLEKVFLYDKVIQLTDNLFKQFITLRVSEDWGKKVVPLMRQWIYS
;
A
#
# COMPACT_ATOMS: atom_id res chain seq x y z
N MET A 1 29.23 4.06 -2.71
CA MET A 1 27.80 4.41 -2.59
C MET A 1 27.24 4.42 -4.00
N LEU A 2 26.23 3.59 -4.31
CA LEU A 2 25.55 3.70 -5.60
C LEU A 2 24.86 5.07 -5.67
N ASP A 3 24.90 5.70 -6.83
CA ASP A 3 24.14 6.92 -7.09
C ASP A 3 22.64 6.68 -6.83
N VAL A 4 21.95 7.68 -6.29
CA VAL A 4 20.54 7.56 -5.89
C VAL A 4 19.65 7.30 -7.10
N ALA A 5 19.91 7.94 -8.24
CA ALA A 5 19.14 7.72 -9.45
C ALA A 5 19.41 6.33 -10.04
N VAL A 6 20.65 5.84 -9.96
CA VAL A 6 20.99 4.45 -10.36
C VAL A 6 20.27 3.45 -9.46
N SER A 7 20.29 3.66 -8.15
CA SER A 7 19.61 2.79 -7.17
C SER A 7 18.10 2.78 -7.40
N TYR A 8 17.50 3.95 -7.61
CA TYR A 8 16.09 4.10 -7.93
C TYR A 8 15.71 3.27 -9.17
N ASN A 9 16.42 3.47 -10.29
CA ASN A 9 16.12 2.77 -11.53
C ASN A 9 16.32 1.25 -11.42
N ARG A 10 17.32 0.81 -10.65
CA ARG A 10 17.62 -0.60 -10.44
C ARG A 10 16.61 -1.29 -9.53
N TYR A 11 16.10 -0.61 -8.51
CA TYR A 11 15.30 -1.23 -7.45
C TYR A 11 13.82 -0.81 -7.42
N ARG A 12 13.36 0.11 -8.28
CA ARG A 12 11.95 0.51 -8.36
C ARG A 12 10.95 -0.64 -8.54
N PHE A 13 11.40 -1.78 -9.09
CA PHE A 13 10.56 -2.98 -9.22
C PHE A 13 10.10 -3.53 -7.86
N LEU A 14 10.87 -3.32 -6.78
CA LEU A 14 10.50 -3.74 -5.43
C LEU A 14 9.23 -3.05 -4.97
N GLY A 15 9.05 -1.77 -5.33
CA GLY A 15 7.82 -1.03 -5.06
C GLY A 15 6.61 -1.62 -5.77
N HIS A 16 6.79 -2.04 -7.02
CA HIS A 16 5.73 -2.67 -7.81
C HIS A 16 5.35 -4.06 -7.26
N GLU A 17 6.35 -4.89 -6.95
CA GLU A 17 6.14 -6.17 -6.29
C GLU A 17 5.47 -5.99 -4.92
N TYR A 18 5.90 -4.99 -4.14
CA TYR A 18 5.33 -4.66 -2.83
C TYR A 18 3.84 -4.33 -2.92
N LEU A 19 3.44 -3.38 -3.77
CA LEU A 19 2.01 -3.02 -3.87
C LEU A 19 1.15 -4.16 -4.44
N THR A 20 1.72 -4.99 -5.32
CA THR A 20 1.02 -6.14 -5.89
C THR A 20 0.83 -7.23 -4.83
N TRP A 21 1.85 -7.48 -4.01
CA TRP A 21 1.78 -8.35 -2.84
C TRP A 21 0.82 -7.79 -1.78
N LEU A 22 0.86 -6.50 -1.49
CA LEU A 22 -0.02 -5.87 -0.50
C LEU A 22 -1.49 -6.02 -0.88
N TRP A 23 -1.83 -5.85 -2.17
CA TRP A 23 -3.18 -6.12 -2.65
C TRP A 23 -3.59 -7.58 -2.42
N PHE A 24 -2.73 -8.54 -2.79
CA PHE A 24 -2.96 -9.97 -2.52
C PHE A 24 -3.23 -10.25 -1.04
N VAL A 25 -2.40 -9.72 -0.14
CA VAL A 25 -2.53 -9.93 1.31
C VAL A 25 -3.83 -9.30 1.84
N ILE A 26 -4.20 -8.11 1.40
CA ILE A 26 -5.47 -7.45 1.78
C ILE A 26 -6.68 -8.31 1.43
N GLU A 27 -6.66 -9.01 0.29
CA GLU A 27 -7.77 -9.87 -0.15
C GLU A 27 -7.77 -11.27 0.48
N LYS A 28 -6.60 -11.84 0.77
CA LYS A 28 -6.48 -13.27 1.09
C LYS A 28 -6.02 -13.59 2.51
N ASP A 29 -5.29 -12.67 3.16
CA ASP A 29 -4.67 -12.97 4.44
C ASP A 29 -4.44 -11.70 5.27
N GLN A 30 -5.52 -11.13 5.80
CA GLN A 30 -5.40 -9.98 6.72
C GLN A 30 -4.84 -10.39 8.10
N ASP A 31 -4.82 -11.67 8.44
CA ASP A 31 -4.29 -12.13 9.72
C ASP A 31 -2.77 -11.96 9.80
N GLU A 32 -2.06 -12.07 8.68
CA GLU A 32 -0.64 -11.71 8.60
C GLU A 32 -0.37 -10.21 8.80
N ILE A 33 -1.30 -9.33 8.40
CA ILE A 33 -1.22 -7.88 8.67
C ILE A 33 -1.48 -7.60 10.15
N ARG A 34 -2.45 -8.29 10.76
CA ARG A 34 -2.83 -8.09 12.17
C ARG A 34 -1.71 -8.42 13.16
N LYS A 35 -0.78 -9.29 12.79
CA LYS A 35 0.39 -9.64 13.63
C LYS A 35 1.44 -8.53 13.73
N LEU A 36 1.38 -7.52 12.87
CA LEU A 36 2.39 -6.46 12.80
C LEU A 36 2.17 -5.36 13.84
N GLU A 37 0.94 -5.21 14.29
CA GLU A 37 0.52 -4.06 15.08
C GLU A 37 0.04 -4.54 16.44
N GLN A 38 0.29 -3.73 17.48
CA GLN A 38 -0.20 -4.04 18.83
C GLN A 38 -1.71 -3.95 18.93
N GLU A 39 -2.33 -3.21 18.00
CA GLU A 39 -3.78 -3.00 17.89
C GLU A 39 -4.32 -3.72 16.64
N PRO A 40 -5.60 -4.14 16.65
CA PRO A 40 -6.24 -4.73 15.47
C PRO A 40 -6.28 -3.75 14.28
N VAL A 41 -5.49 -4.05 13.26
CA VAL A 41 -5.44 -3.28 12.02
C VAL A 41 -6.26 -3.94 10.93
N PHE A 42 -7.04 -3.11 10.23
CA PHE A 42 -7.79 -3.49 9.05
C PHE A 42 -7.38 -2.61 7.87
N LEU A 43 -6.97 -3.27 6.78
CA LEU A 43 -6.64 -2.61 5.52
C LEU A 43 -7.67 -3.01 4.47
N GLN A 44 -8.09 -2.04 3.68
CA GLN A 44 -8.95 -2.24 2.53
C GLN A 44 -8.36 -1.49 1.34
N ILE A 45 -8.54 -2.03 0.14
CA ILE A 45 -8.30 -1.25 -1.07
C ILE A 45 -9.31 -0.11 -1.07
N GLY A 46 -8.79 1.10 -1.14
CA GLY A 46 -9.62 2.29 -1.23
C GLY A 46 -10.11 2.49 -2.66
N ASN A 47 -10.42 3.73 -3.01
CA ASN A 47 -11.21 3.99 -4.21
C ASN A 47 -10.40 4.15 -5.50
N ARG A 48 -9.14 3.75 -5.50
CA ARG A 48 -8.25 3.88 -6.66
C ARG A 48 -7.12 2.85 -6.63
N ILE A 49 -6.95 2.16 -7.75
CA ILE A 49 -5.76 1.35 -8.05
C ILE A 49 -5.28 1.67 -9.46
N VAL A 50 -3.96 1.71 -9.66
CA VAL A 50 -3.34 1.92 -10.97
C VAL A 50 -2.38 0.78 -11.24
N LEU A 51 -2.53 0.18 -12.41
CA LEU A 51 -1.68 -0.90 -12.91
C LEU A 51 -1.03 -0.47 -14.22
N VAL A 52 0.23 -0.85 -14.40
CA VAL A 52 0.97 -0.56 -15.62
C VAL A 52 1.56 -1.83 -16.17
N ASN A 53 1.36 -2.04 -17.48
CA ASN A 53 2.05 -3.07 -18.24
C ASN A 53 3.02 -2.40 -19.21
N ARG A 54 4.28 -2.82 -19.18
CA ARG A 54 5.33 -2.27 -20.04
C ARG A 54 5.71 -3.32 -21.08
N HIS A 55 5.32 -3.10 -22.33
CA HIS A 55 5.62 -3.99 -23.45
C HIS A 55 6.50 -3.28 -24.48
N LYS A 56 7.80 -3.60 -24.51
CA LYS A 56 8.78 -2.95 -25.41
C LYS A 56 8.72 -1.42 -25.26
N ASP A 57 8.23 -0.73 -26.29
CA ASP A 57 8.14 0.74 -26.36
C ASP A 57 6.77 1.30 -25.97
N THR A 58 5.81 0.44 -25.59
CA THR A 58 4.47 0.87 -25.17
C THR A 58 4.27 0.68 -23.66
N VAL A 59 3.59 1.66 -23.07
CA VAL A 59 3.16 1.64 -21.67
C VAL A 59 1.64 1.66 -21.67
N GLU A 60 1.04 0.53 -21.30
CA GLU A 60 -0.40 0.43 -21.07
C GLU A 60 -0.67 0.70 -19.59
N SER A 61 -1.67 1.54 -19.30
CA SER A 61 -2.08 1.88 -17.94
C SER A 61 -3.56 1.60 -17.77
N ILE A 62 -3.90 0.92 -16.68
CA ILE A 62 -5.26 0.64 -16.25
C ILE A 62 -5.46 1.34 -14.92
N THR A 63 -6.49 2.17 -14.85
CA THR A 63 -6.86 2.91 -13.66
C THR A 63 -8.29 2.57 -13.31
N ILE A 64 -8.48 1.98 -12.14
CA ILE A 64 -9.81 1.70 -11.59
C ILE A 64 -10.08 2.75 -10.52
N LYS A 65 -11.26 3.37 -10.55
CA LYS A 65 -11.65 4.41 -9.61
C LYS A 65 -13.13 4.30 -9.26
N GLY A 66 -13.43 4.28 -7.96
CA GLY A 66 -14.79 4.20 -7.40
C GLY A 66 -14.74 3.58 -6.01
N ASP A 67 -15.66 3.97 -5.13
CA ASP A 67 -15.65 3.50 -3.74
C ASP A 67 -16.03 2.01 -3.61
N ASP A 68 -16.82 1.49 -4.56
CA ASP A 68 -17.21 0.07 -4.70
C ASP A 68 -16.89 -0.48 -6.09
N ALA A 69 -15.85 0.06 -6.72
CA ALA A 69 -15.44 -0.43 -8.04
C ALA A 69 -14.95 -1.87 -7.91
N GLY A 70 -15.48 -2.74 -8.78
CA GLY A 70 -14.94 -4.07 -8.97
C GLY A 70 -13.46 -4.02 -9.35
N LEU A 71 -12.70 -5.01 -8.89
CA LEU A 71 -11.26 -5.13 -9.17
C LEU A 71 -10.96 -6.19 -10.25
N GLU A 72 -12.00 -6.69 -10.94
CA GLU A 72 -11.90 -7.73 -11.97
C GLU A 72 -11.00 -7.30 -13.12
N GLU A 73 -11.11 -6.05 -13.59
CA GLU A 73 -10.22 -5.51 -14.62
C GLU A 73 -8.77 -5.44 -14.14
N GLY A 74 -8.56 -5.23 -12.84
CA GLY A 74 -7.25 -5.20 -12.21
C GLY A 74 -6.63 -6.60 -12.19
N ILE A 75 -7.41 -7.62 -11.83
CA ILE A 75 -6.97 -9.02 -11.85
C ILE A 75 -6.66 -9.44 -13.29
N LEU A 76 -7.47 -9.04 -14.26
CA LEU A 76 -7.21 -9.28 -15.69
C LEU A 76 -5.92 -8.59 -16.14
N ALA A 77 -5.64 -7.38 -15.66
CA ALA A 77 -4.37 -6.68 -15.94
C ALA A 77 -3.17 -7.44 -15.36
N LEU A 78 -3.26 -7.93 -14.11
CA LEU A 78 -2.23 -8.78 -13.51
C LEU A 78 -1.99 -10.05 -14.33
N ARG A 79 -3.04 -10.71 -14.84
CA ARG A 79 -2.93 -11.88 -15.74
C ARG A 79 -2.14 -11.58 -17.01
N LYS A 80 -2.19 -10.34 -17.50
CA LYS A 80 -1.44 -9.87 -18.68
C LYS A 80 -0.01 -9.43 -18.36
N GLY A 81 0.40 -9.48 -17.10
CA GLY A 81 1.74 -9.07 -16.64
C GLY A 81 1.83 -7.61 -16.20
N ALA A 82 0.70 -6.91 -16.04
CA ALA A 82 0.71 -5.60 -15.40
C ALA A 82 1.16 -5.71 -13.94
N VAL A 83 1.69 -4.61 -13.40
CA VAL A 83 2.06 -4.49 -11.98
C VAL A 83 1.40 -3.27 -11.37
N VAL A 84 1.12 -3.32 -10.06
CA VAL A 84 0.51 -2.19 -9.34
C VAL A 84 1.54 -1.06 -9.19
N THR A 85 1.20 0.14 -9.65
CA THR A 85 2.04 1.35 -9.52
C THR A 85 1.48 2.34 -8.51
N GLU A 86 0.19 2.29 -8.23
CA GLU A 86 -0.47 3.10 -7.21
C GLU A 86 -1.58 2.31 -6.53
N LEU A 87 -1.66 2.42 -5.20
CA LEU A 87 -2.70 1.77 -4.41
C LEU A 87 -3.26 2.76 -3.39
N ASN A 88 -4.56 3.07 -3.50
CA ASN A 88 -5.28 3.76 -2.43
C ASN A 88 -5.63 2.76 -1.34
N ILE A 89 -5.38 3.13 -0.09
CA ILE A 89 -5.54 2.29 1.09
C ILE A 89 -6.47 3.01 2.05
N ALA A 90 -7.48 2.29 2.52
CA ALA A 90 -8.24 2.64 3.71
C ALA A 90 -7.69 1.83 4.89
N TYR A 91 -7.17 2.54 5.88
CA TYR A 91 -6.57 1.96 7.09
C TYR A 91 -7.48 2.27 8.27
N LYS A 92 -7.86 1.24 9.04
CA LYS A 92 -8.67 1.36 10.25
C LYS A 92 -8.01 0.67 11.44
N THR A 93 -7.96 1.37 12.57
CA THR A 93 -7.67 0.81 13.91
C THR A 93 -8.60 1.47 14.92
N GLY A 94 -9.23 0.67 15.79
CA GLY A 94 -10.28 1.16 16.69
C GLY A 94 -11.37 1.93 15.93
N ASP A 95 -11.66 3.15 16.39
CA ASP A 95 -12.63 4.07 15.77
C ASP A 95 -11.98 5.08 14.79
N GLN A 96 -10.69 4.92 14.50
CA GLN A 96 -9.93 5.82 13.64
C GLN A 96 -9.78 5.24 12.23
N GLU A 97 -10.04 6.08 11.22
CA GLU A 97 -9.88 5.75 9.80
C GLU A 97 -8.97 6.76 9.10
N TRP A 98 -7.98 6.25 8.37
CA TRP A 98 -7.13 6.99 7.45
C TRP A 98 -7.41 6.55 6.03
N ARG A 99 -7.23 7.47 5.07
CA ARG A 99 -7.18 7.14 3.65
C ARG A 99 -6.00 7.82 2.98
N PHE A 100 -5.23 7.07 2.22
CA PHE A 100 -4.05 7.59 1.54
C PHE A 100 -3.69 6.72 0.35
N THR A 101 -2.89 7.24 -0.58
CA THR A 101 -2.37 6.49 -1.72
C THR A 101 -0.87 6.28 -1.55
N VAL A 102 -0.40 5.06 -1.81
CA VAL A 102 1.02 4.75 -1.90
C VAL A 102 1.43 4.65 -3.37
N LYS A 103 2.50 5.36 -3.76
CA LYS A 103 3.15 5.20 -5.07
C LYS A 103 4.23 4.13 -4.98
N ALA A 104 4.21 3.14 -5.87
CA ALA A 104 5.13 2.00 -5.82
C ALA A 104 6.61 2.42 -5.81
N GLU A 105 7.05 3.13 -6.86
CA GLU A 105 8.48 3.33 -7.12
C GLU A 105 9.21 4.11 -6.01
N SER A 106 8.49 4.93 -5.24
CA SER A 106 9.07 5.79 -4.21
C SER A 106 8.48 5.59 -2.80
N LEU A 107 7.47 4.72 -2.66
CA LEU A 107 6.65 4.56 -1.45
C LEU A 107 6.03 5.87 -0.94
N HIS A 108 5.90 6.89 -1.79
CA HIS A 108 5.33 8.16 -1.40
C HIS A 108 3.87 8.02 -0.99
N ILE A 109 3.54 8.59 0.17
CA ILE A 109 2.18 8.76 0.65
C ILE A 109 1.59 10.03 0.03
N VAL A 110 0.46 9.88 -0.66
CA VAL A 110 -0.22 10.97 -1.38
C VAL A 110 -1.66 11.08 -0.89
N GLY A 111 -2.12 12.31 -0.65
CA GLY A 111 -3.52 12.58 -0.33
C GLY A 111 -3.96 12.01 1.02
N LEU A 112 -3.07 12.02 2.01
CA LEU A 112 -3.34 11.51 3.36
C LEU A 112 -4.50 12.27 4.02
N LYS A 113 -5.60 11.57 4.23
CA LYS A 113 -6.74 11.99 5.05
C LYS A 113 -6.65 11.29 6.39
N CYS A 114 -6.57 12.07 7.46
CA CYS A 114 -6.53 11.57 8.83
C CYS A 114 -7.94 11.54 9.44
N PRO A 115 -8.12 10.83 10.57
CA PRO A 115 -9.31 10.91 11.40
C PRO A 115 -9.68 12.36 11.75
N ARG A 116 -10.97 12.56 12.03
CA ARG A 116 -11.47 13.84 12.55
C ARG A 116 -10.87 14.08 13.93
N THR A 117 -10.34 15.27 14.13
CA THR A 117 -9.81 15.77 15.40
C THR A 117 -10.81 16.73 16.05
N GLY A 118 -10.59 17.08 17.31
CA GLY A 118 -11.44 18.02 18.05
C GLY A 118 -11.47 19.44 17.44
N SER A 119 -12.42 20.27 17.90
CA SER A 119 -12.47 21.70 17.58
C SER A 119 -11.31 22.46 18.24
N LEU A 120 -10.84 23.50 17.56
CA LEU A 120 -9.89 24.46 18.09
C LEU A 120 -10.66 25.63 18.70
N GLU A 121 -10.69 25.75 20.03
CA GLU A 121 -11.48 26.77 20.74
C GLU A 121 -10.60 27.85 21.40
N SER A 122 -9.33 27.53 21.68
CA SER A 122 -8.36 28.41 22.31
C SER A 122 -6.95 28.28 21.70
N GLN A 123 -6.02 29.15 22.13
CA GLN A 123 -4.60 29.03 21.74
C GLN A 123 -3.90 27.84 22.39
N GLU A 124 -4.30 27.41 23.59
CA GLU A 124 -3.77 26.18 24.22
C GLU A 124 -4.20 24.93 23.44
N ASP A 125 -5.40 24.94 22.86
CA ASP A 125 -5.87 23.84 22.00
C ASP A 125 -5.05 23.70 20.71
N LEU A 126 -4.39 24.78 20.27
CA LEU A 126 -3.57 24.76 19.05
C LEU A 126 -2.35 23.85 19.21
N GLU A 127 -1.64 23.94 20.34
CA GLU A 127 -0.49 23.09 20.60
C GLU A 127 -0.90 21.61 20.65
N GLY A 128 -1.99 21.31 21.35
CA GLY A 128 -2.56 19.96 21.42
C GLY A 128 -2.95 19.41 20.05
N ALA A 129 -3.63 20.20 19.23
CA ALA A 129 -4.05 19.79 17.88
C ALA A 129 -2.85 19.55 16.94
N VAL A 130 -1.77 20.34 17.06
CA VAL A 130 -0.55 20.11 16.29
C VAL A 130 0.09 18.78 16.68
N LEU A 131 0.23 18.51 17.99
CA LEU A 131 0.78 17.25 18.49
C LEU A 131 -0.07 16.05 18.07
N GLU A 132 -1.39 16.17 18.17
CA GLU A 132 -2.32 15.15 17.67
C GLU A 132 -2.12 14.91 16.17
N LYS A 133 -1.91 15.95 15.37
CA LYS A 133 -1.72 15.78 13.92
C LYS A 133 -0.39 15.13 13.56
N VAL A 134 0.68 15.47 14.27
CA VAL A 134 1.97 14.78 14.15
C VAL A 134 1.81 13.30 14.47
N PHE A 135 1.12 12.95 15.55
CA PHE A 135 0.82 11.56 15.92
C PHE A 135 0.04 10.83 14.83
N LEU A 136 -1.02 11.44 14.27
CA LEU A 136 -1.83 10.82 13.21
C LEU A 136 -1.04 10.60 11.91
N TYR A 137 -0.06 11.45 11.59
CA TYR A 137 0.84 11.26 10.45
C TYR A 137 1.87 10.17 10.72
N ASP A 138 2.48 10.19 11.90
CA ASP A 138 3.46 9.20 12.32
C ASP A 138 2.89 7.77 12.27
N LYS A 139 1.63 7.58 12.68
CA LYS A 139 0.92 6.30 12.55
C LYS A 139 0.91 5.73 11.12
N VAL A 140 0.71 6.57 10.10
CA VAL A 140 0.70 6.11 8.70
C VAL A 140 2.09 5.81 8.18
N ILE A 141 3.09 6.58 8.63
CA ILE A 141 4.49 6.34 8.31
C ILE A 141 4.94 5.00 8.90
N GLN A 142 4.69 4.79 10.19
CA GLN A 142 5.01 3.53 10.89
C GLN A 142 4.32 2.32 10.24
N LEU A 143 3.03 2.42 9.91
CA LEU A 143 2.32 1.37 9.20
C LEU A 143 2.99 1.04 7.85
N THR A 144 3.32 2.07 7.07
CA THR A 144 3.95 1.90 5.75
C THR A 144 5.32 1.22 5.88
N ASP A 145 6.12 1.64 6.86
CA ASP A 145 7.43 1.06 7.15
C ASP A 145 7.34 -0.39 7.61
N ASN A 146 6.39 -0.71 8.50
CA ASN A 146 6.17 -2.06 9.02
C ASN A 146 5.73 -3.03 7.92
N LEU A 147 4.77 -2.63 7.07
CA LEU A 147 4.32 -3.44 5.94
C LEU A 147 5.44 -3.67 4.93
N PHE A 148 6.21 -2.62 4.60
CA PHE A 148 7.34 -2.76 3.68
C PHE A 148 8.45 -3.63 4.28
N LYS A 149 8.73 -3.52 5.58
CA LYS A 149 9.70 -4.35 6.29
C LYS A 149 9.28 -5.83 6.28
N GLN A 150 8.00 -6.14 6.48
CA GLN A 150 7.50 -7.51 6.37
C GLN A 150 7.68 -8.02 4.93
N PHE A 151 7.23 -7.25 3.95
CA PHE A 151 7.38 -7.59 2.54
C PHE A 151 8.84 -7.87 2.19
N ILE A 152 9.76 -6.96 2.52
CA ILE A 152 11.15 -7.11 2.08
C ILE A 152 11.84 -8.30 2.78
N THR A 153 11.50 -8.56 4.05
CA THR A 153 11.98 -9.74 4.78
C THR A 153 11.49 -11.03 4.12
N LEU A 154 10.21 -11.09 3.79
CA LEU A 154 9.61 -12.22 3.08
C LEU A 154 10.22 -12.38 1.68
N ARG A 155 10.40 -11.27 0.96
CA ARG A 155 10.87 -11.20 -0.42
C ARG A 155 12.29 -11.73 -0.62
N VAL A 156 13.16 -11.56 0.37
CA VAL A 156 14.53 -12.08 0.36
C VAL A 156 14.64 -13.50 0.94
N SER A 157 13.58 -14.00 1.57
CA SER A 157 13.55 -15.36 2.12
C SER A 157 13.28 -16.41 1.04
N GLU A 158 13.57 -17.68 1.34
CA GLU A 158 13.23 -18.80 0.46
C GLU A 158 11.71 -19.00 0.29
N ASP A 159 10.93 -18.55 1.28
CA ASP A 159 9.47 -18.69 1.29
C ASP A 159 8.80 -17.86 0.19
N TRP A 160 9.45 -16.78 -0.29
CA TRP A 160 8.95 -16.00 -1.42
C TRP A 160 8.67 -16.87 -2.65
N GLY A 161 9.68 -17.60 -3.10
CA GLY A 161 9.57 -18.46 -4.28
C GLY A 161 8.78 -19.75 -4.01
N LYS A 162 8.91 -20.31 -2.80
CA LYS A 162 8.31 -21.61 -2.45
C LYS A 162 6.83 -21.53 -2.11
N LYS A 163 6.37 -20.42 -1.51
CA LYS A 163 5.01 -20.27 -0.98
C LYS A 163 4.27 -19.06 -1.55
N VAL A 164 4.86 -17.86 -1.43
CA VAL A 164 4.16 -16.61 -1.71
C VAL A 164 3.81 -16.47 -3.19
N VAL A 165 4.79 -16.66 -4.08
CA VAL A 165 4.57 -16.56 -5.53
C VAL A 165 3.54 -17.58 -6.03
N PRO A 166 3.58 -18.87 -5.63
CA PRO A 166 2.51 -19.82 -5.95
C PRO A 166 1.12 -19.36 -5.50
N LEU A 167 0.97 -18.86 -4.27
CA LEU A 167 -0.33 -18.39 -3.75
C LEU A 167 -0.83 -17.14 -4.50
N MET A 168 0.05 -16.18 -4.78
CA MET A 168 -0.30 -15.00 -5.57
C MET A 168 -0.74 -15.39 -6.98
N ARG A 169 -0.07 -16.36 -7.62
CA ARG A 169 -0.49 -16.86 -8.93
C ARG A 169 -1.86 -17.52 -8.85
N GLN A 170 -2.09 -18.38 -7.86
CA GLN A 170 -3.39 -19.02 -7.67
C GLN A 170 -4.50 -17.98 -7.48
N TRP A 171 -4.26 -16.93 -6.69
CA TRP A 171 -5.20 -15.82 -6.54
C TRP A 171 -5.48 -15.10 -7.86
N ILE A 172 -4.44 -14.73 -8.61
CA ILE A 172 -4.60 -14.04 -9.90
C ILE A 172 -5.43 -14.89 -10.88
N TYR A 173 -5.28 -16.21 -10.87
CA TYR A 173 -6.01 -17.14 -11.77
C TYR A 173 -7.26 -17.78 -11.15
N SER A 174 -7.66 -17.36 -9.93
CA SER A 174 -8.91 -17.81 -9.31
C SER A 174 -10.17 -17.26 -9.97
#